data_AF-A0AB38S883-F1
#
_entry.id   AF-A0AB38S883-F1
#
_cell.length_a   1.000
_cell.length_b   1.000
_cell.length_c   1.000
_cell.angle_alpha   90.00
_cell.angle_beta   90.00
_cell.angle_gamma   90.00
#
_symmetry.space_group_name_H-M   'P 1'
#
loop_
_entity.id
_entity.type
_entity.pdbx_description
1 polymer ?
#
loop_
_entity_poly.entity_id
_entity_poly.type
_entity_poly.pdbx_seq_one_letter_code
_entity_poly.pdbx_strand_id
1 'polypeptide(L)'
;MRRNDEIKLGVALFQSGSHDGAWRDPSVPANGGVDIDHYARLAALAEGAAFHFVFLADSPCVIERDLTHIARVSKNDGFEPITLLSALSSRTKDIGLVATATTT
;
A
#
# COMPACT_ATOMS: atom_id res chain seq x y z
N MET A 1 -2.14 5.01 35.01
CA MET A 1 -2.69 4.14 33.95
C MET A 1 -1.75 2.96 33.77
N ARG A 2 -2.24 1.71 33.76
CA ARG A 2 -1.41 0.56 33.41
C ARG A 2 -1.01 0.69 31.93
N ARG A 3 0.25 0.39 31.60
CA ARG A 3 0.72 0.38 30.21
C ARG A 3 -0.01 -0.74 29.48
N ASN A 4 -0.55 -0.45 28.30
CA ASN A 4 -1.04 -1.51 27.41
C ASN A 4 0.18 -2.09 26.69
N ASP A 5 0.55 -3.33 27.03
CA ASP A 5 1.76 -4.02 26.52
C ASP A 5 1.48 -4.81 25.23
N GLU A 6 0.32 -4.64 24.62
CA GLU A 6 -0.01 -5.24 23.32
C GLU A 6 0.82 -4.63 22.18
N ILE A 7 1.41 -5.51 21.37
CA ILE A 7 2.07 -5.11 20.12
C ILE A 7 1.02 -4.64 19.12
N LYS A 8 1.24 -3.48 18.53
CA LYS A 8 0.44 -2.95 17.43
C LYS A 8 1.09 -3.35 16.11
N LEU A 9 0.31 -4.00 15.26
CA LEU A 9 0.76 -4.51 13.96
C LEU A 9 0.15 -3.66 12.85
N GLY A 10 0.99 -3.19 11.93
CA GLY A 10 0.59 -2.53 10.70
C GLY A 10 1.23 -3.21 9.49
N VAL A 11 0.59 -3.09 8.32
CA VAL A 11 1.11 -3.66 7.07
C VAL A 11 1.23 -2.58 6.01
N ALA A 12 2.41 -2.50 5.38
CA ALA A 12 2.63 -1.63 4.23
C ALA A 12 2.10 -2.31 2.96
N LEU A 13 1.22 -1.64 2.23
CA LEU A 13 0.70 -2.14 0.97
C LEU A 13 1.52 -1.57 -0.20
N PHE A 14 1.93 -2.46 -1.09
CA PHE A 14 2.67 -2.15 -2.30
C PHE A 14 1.94 -2.76 -3.50
N GLN A 15 2.14 -2.17 -4.66
CA GLN A 15 1.40 -2.48 -5.89
C GLN A 15 1.49 -3.94 -6.33
N SER A 16 2.70 -4.42 -6.46
CA SER A 16 3.03 -5.80 -6.87
C SER A 16 3.62 -6.60 -5.72
N GLY A 17 3.76 -6.01 -4.53
CA GLY A 17 4.49 -6.54 -3.39
C GLY A 17 5.77 -5.76 -3.06
N SER A 18 6.39 -6.09 -1.93
CA SER A 18 7.55 -5.37 -1.39
C SER A 18 8.86 -5.67 -2.15
N HIS A 19 8.94 -6.84 -2.78
CA HIS A 19 10.10 -7.27 -3.56
C HIS A 19 10.09 -6.63 -4.96
N ASP A 20 11.21 -6.06 -5.40
CA ASP A 20 11.29 -5.28 -6.66
C ASP A 20 10.94 -6.10 -7.91
N GLY A 21 11.21 -7.41 -7.88
CA GLY A 21 10.87 -8.34 -8.95
C GLY A 21 9.50 -9.02 -8.81
N ALA A 22 8.68 -8.66 -7.82
CA ALA A 22 7.43 -9.37 -7.54
C ALA A 22 6.43 -9.31 -8.70
N TRP A 23 6.42 -8.22 -9.48
CA TRP A 23 5.59 -8.06 -10.67
C TRP A 23 5.82 -9.12 -11.76
N ARG A 24 6.94 -9.86 -11.71
CA ARG A 24 7.26 -10.93 -12.66
C ARG A 24 6.60 -12.26 -12.29
N ASP A 25 6.08 -12.40 -11.08
CA ASP A 25 5.39 -13.60 -10.64
C ASP A 25 4.00 -13.66 -11.31
N PRO A 26 3.64 -14.76 -11.99
CA PRO A 26 2.34 -14.89 -12.67
C PRO A 26 1.12 -14.77 -11.74
N SER A 27 1.31 -14.96 -10.42
CA SER A 27 0.26 -14.81 -9.42
C SER A 27 -0.02 -13.35 -9.02
N VAL A 28 0.90 -12.43 -9.36
CA VAL A 28 0.77 -11.01 -9.03
C VAL A 28 -0.03 -10.31 -10.14
N PRO A 29 -1.09 -9.54 -9.79
CA PRO A 29 -1.85 -8.79 -10.79
C PRO A 29 -0.97 -7.77 -11.50
N ALA A 30 -0.90 -7.84 -12.83
CA ALA A 30 -0.09 -6.92 -13.64
C ALA A 30 -0.53 -5.45 -13.50
N ASN A 31 -1.80 -5.21 -13.14
CA ASN A 31 -2.38 -3.89 -12.90
C ASN A 31 -2.57 -3.59 -11.40
N GLY A 32 -1.88 -4.32 -10.50
CA GLY A 32 -2.08 -4.21 -9.04
C GLY A 32 -1.91 -2.80 -8.49
N GLY A 33 -1.12 -1.95 -9.14
CA GLY A 33 -0.93 -0.55 -8.76
C GLY A 33 -2.12 0.38 -8.99
N VAL A 34 -3.04 -0.01 -9.87
CA VAL A 34 -4.18 0.82 -10.31
C VAL A 34 -5.52 0.06 -10.22
N ASP A 35 -5.55 -1.07 -9.52
CA ASP A 35 -6.76 -1.83 -9.23
C ASP A 35 -7.24 -1.53 -7.80
N ILE A 36 -8.29 -0.72 -7.68
CA ILE A 36 -8.90 -0.39 -6.39
C ILE A 36 -9.42 -1.64 -5.65
N ASP A 37 -9.94 -2.63 -6.38
CA ASP A 37 -10.46 -3.85 -5.77
C ASP A 37 -9.32 -4.72 -5.24
N HIS A 38 -8.13 -4.67 -5.84
CA HIS A 38 -6.93 -5.29 -5.29
C HIS A 38 -6.58 -4.74 -3.92
N TYR A 39 -6.49 -3.40 -3.78
CA TYR A 39 -6.22 -2.77 -2.49
C TYR A 39 -7.34 -3.02 -1.47
N ALA A 40 -8.61 -3.00 -1.90
CA ALA A 40 -9.73 -3.33 -1.02
C ALA A 40 -9.65 -4.76 -0.48
N ARG A 41 -9.28 -5.74 -1.33
CA ARG A 41 -9.05 -7.13 -0.89
C ARG A 41 -7.90 -7.21 0.12
N LEU A 42 -6.78 -6.53 -0.13
CA LEU A 42 -5.64 -6.52 0.79
C LEU A 42 -6.00 -5.89 2.16
N ALA A 43 -6.73 -4.78 2.14
CA ALA A 43 -7.18 -4.13 3.37
C ALA A 43 -8.16 -5.02 4.16
N ALA A 44 -9.10 -5.68 3.48
CA ALA A 44 -10.02 -6.64 4.12
C ALA A 44 -9.28 -7.86 4.72
N LEU A 45 -8.23 -8.36 4.06
CA LEU A 45 -7.38 -9.41 4.60
C LEU A 45 -6.65 -8.96 5.86
N ALA A 46 -6.07 -7.75 5.85
CA ALA A 46 -5.40 -7.18 7.01
C ALA A 46 -6.37 -6.97 8.19
N GLU A 47 -7.56 -6.45 7.91
CA GLU A 47 -8.62 -6.24 8.90
C GLU A 47 -9.07 -7.58 9.52
N GLY A 48 -9.34 -8.59 8.69
CA GLY A 48 -9.70 -9.94 9.15
C GLY A 48 -8.60 -10.64 9.96
N ALA A 49 -7.34 -10.22 9.77
CA ALA A 49 -6.18 -10.70 10.52
C ALA A 49 -5.85 -9.83 11.76
N ALA A 50 -6.73 -8.90 12.15
CA ALA A 50 -6.58 -8.01 13.30
C ALA A 50 -5.34 -7.08 13.24
N PHE A 51 -4.91 -6.71 12.04
CA PHE A 51 -3.97 -5.60 11.89
C PHE A 51 -4.63 -4.29 12.31
N HIS A 52 -3.85 -3.42 12.95
CA HIS A 52 -4.33 -2.15 13.45
C HIS A 52 -4.42 -1.10 12.36
N PHE A 53 -3.58 -1.19 11.32
CA PHE A 53 -3.63 -0.29 10.19
C PHE A 53 -2.97 -0.88 8.93
N VAL A 54 -3.43 -0.39 7.79
CA VAL A 54 -2.66 -0.44 6.54
C VAL A 54 -1.91 0.87 6.34
N PHE A 55 -0.73 0.78 5.73
CA PHE A 55 0.13 1.92 5.47
C PHE A 55 0.44 2.04 3.97
N LEU A 56 0.24 3.23 3.43
CA LEU A 56 0.61 3.59 2.06
C LEU A 56 1.81 4.55 2.10
N ALA A 57 2.98 4.02 1.75
CA ALA A 57 4.17 4.83 1.53
C ALA A 57 4.08 5.56 0.19
N ASP A 58 4.67 6.74 0.11
CA ASP A 58 4.64 7.56 -1.10
C ASP A 58 5.90 8.41 -1.28
N SER A 59 6.12 8.81 -2.53
CA SER A 59 7.10 9.82 -2.92
C SER A 59 6.48 10.77 -3.95
N PRO A 60 6.68 12.10 -3.82
CA PRO A 60 6.08 13.07 -4.74
C PRO A 60 6.72 13.05 -6.14
N CYS A 61 7.73 12.22 -6.39
CA CYS A 61 8.38 12.09 -7.69
C CYS A 61 8.99 10.70 -7.90
N VAL A 62 9.29 10.39 -9.16
CA VAL A 62 10.17 9.26 -9.49
C VAL A 62 11.60 9.64 -9.08
N ILE A 63 12.13 8.96 -8.06
CA ILE A 63 13.46 9.26 -7.49
C ILE A 63 14.61 8.78 -8.41
N GLU A 64 14.37 7.73 -9.18
CA GLU A 64 15.35 7.14 -10.11
C GLU A 64 15.57 8.02 -11.36
N ARG A 65 16.80 8.05 -11.86
CA ARG A 65 17.18 8.78 -13.08
C ARG A 65 17.51 7.85 -14.26
N ASP A 66 17.89 6.61 -14.01
CA ASP A 66 18.11 5.63 -15.07
C ASP A 66 16.77 5.11 -15.62
N LEU A 67 16.45 5.51 -16.85
CA LEU A 67 15.25 5.07 -17.58
C LEU A 67 15.17 3.54 -17.69
N THR A 68 16.31 2.87 -17.77
CA THR A 68 16.43 1.41 -17.86
C THR A 68 15.93 0.74 -16.59
N HIS A 69 16.19 1.36 -15.44
CA HIS A 69 15.72 0.91 -14.13
C HIS A 69 14.26 1.28 -13.91
N ILE A 70 13.86 2.52 -14.24
CA ILE A 70 12.46 2.99 -14.17
C ILE A 70 11.52 2.04 -14.90
N ALA A 71 11.90 1.54 -16.08
CA ALA A 71 11.11 0.63 -16.90
C ALA A 71 11.00 -0.80 -16.35
N ARG A 72 11.67 -1.13 -15.23
CA ARG A 72 11.75 -2.51 -14.67
C ARG A 72 11.31 -2.59 -13.20
N VAL A 73 10.74 -1.53 -12.66
CA VAL A 73 10.18 -1.48 -11.30
C VAL A 73 8.68 -1.20 -11.35
N SER A 74 7.93 -1.84 -10.44
CA SER A 74 6.48 -1.74 -10.33
C SER A 74 6.02 -0.77 -9.24
N LYS A 75 6.82 0.28 -9.00
CA LYS A 75 6.64 1.23 -7.90
C LYS A 75 6.46 2.67 -8.40
N ASN A 76 6.42 2.87 -9.71
CA ASN A 76 6.37 4.18 -10.34
C ASN A 76 4.98 4.54 -10.87
N ASP A 77 4.17 3.55 -11.20
CA ASP A 77 2.74 3.67 -11.45
C ASP A 77 1.99 3.61 -10.11
N GLY A 78 0.78 4.17 -10.00
CA GLY A 78 0.00 4.04 -8.76
C GLY A 78 -1.04 5.10 -8.44
N PHE A 79 -1.90 4.76 -7.49
CA PHE A 79 -2.79 5.72 -6.85
C PHE A 79 -2.04 6.66 -5.91
N GLU A 80 -2.49 7.92 -5.89
CA GLU A 80 -2.13 8.84 -4.82
C GLU A 80 -2.74 8.34 -3.48
N PRO A 81 -1.98 8.34 -2.37
CA PRO A 81 -2.42 7.68 -1.14
C PRO A 81 -3.75 8.19 -0.55
N ILE A 82 -3.99 9.50 -0.50
CA ILE A 82 -5.18 10.08 0.15
C ILE A 82 -6.46 9.72 -0.62
N THR A 83 -6.40 9.77 -1.95
CA THR A 83 -7.51 9.35 -2.82
C THR A 83 -7.78 7.85 -2.67
N LEU A 84 -6.75 7.01 -2.58
CA LEU A 84 -6.92 5.59 -2.30
C LEU A 84 -7.49 5.33 -0.91
N LEU A 85 -7.00 5.99 0.14
CA LEU A 85 -7.55 5.86 1.50
C LEU A 85 -9.02 6.26 1.55
N SER A 86 -9.40 7.32 0.83
CA SER A 86 -10.80 7.74 0.72
C SER A 86 -11.68 6.63 0.13
N ALA A 87 -11.19 5.96 -0.91
CA ALA A 87 -11.86 4.80 -1.50
C ALA A 87 -11.96 3.61 -0.53
N LEU A 88 -10.88 3.27 0.17
CA LEU A 88 -10.81 2.16 1.13
C LEU A 88 -11.66 2.38 2.37
N SER A 89 -11.86 3.63 2.78
CA SER A 89 -12.69 3.99 3.95
C SER A 89 -14.14 3.50 3.83
N SER A 90 -14.65 3.39 2.60
CA SER A 90 -16.01 2.87 2.33
C SER A 90 -16.10 1.34 2.30
N ARG A 91 -14.95 0.64 2.36
CA ARG A 91 -14.81 -0.81 2.16
C ARG A 91 -14.16 -1.53 3.34
N THR A 92 -13.86 -0.79 4.40
CA THR A 92 -13.28 -1.25 5.65
C THR A 92 -14.08 -0.68 6.81
N LYS A 93 -13.92 -1.23 8.02
CA LYS A 93 -14.74 -0.85 9.17
C LYS A 93 -13.92 -0.39 10.37
N ASP A 94 -12.92 -1.18 10.75
CA ASP A 94 -12.20 -1.07 12.01
C ASP A 94 -10.69 -0.82 11.81
N ILE A 95 -10.13 -1.22 10.66
CA ILE A 95 -8.69 -1.04 10.38
C ILE A 95 -8.32 0.43 10.13
N GLY A 96 -7.23 0.88 10.72
CA GLY A 96 -6.67 2.22 10.48
C GLY A 96 -6.15 2.40 9.06
N LEU A 97 -6.32 3.61 8.53
CA LEU A 97 -5.90 4.00 7.18
C LEU A 97 -4.81 5.08 7.29
N VAL A 98 -3.56 4.73 6.97
CA VAL A 98 -2.39 5.62 7.17
C VAL A 98 -1.68 5.85 5.85
N ALA A 99 -1.38 7.11 5.55
CA ALA A 99 -0.65 7.51 4.34
C ALA A 99 0.51 8.45 4.68
N THR A 100 1.55 8.42 3.85
CA THR A 100 2.57 9.48 3.79
C THR A 100 2.00 10.71 3.08
N ALA A 101 2.29 11.91 3.59
CA ALA A 101 2.00 13.18 2.92
C ALA A 101 3.17 14.15 3.13
N THR A 102 3.66 14.77 2.06
CA THR A 102 4.73 15.77 2.10
C THR A 102 4.17 17.15 2.45
N THR A 103 4.89 17.93 3.26
CA THR A 103 4.41 19.21 3.82
C THR A 103 4.93 20.47 3.11
N THR A 104 5.87 20.37 2.17
CA THR A 104 6.57 21.52 1.54
C THR A 104 7.09 21.19 0.15
#